data_AF-A0AAE3GVL6-F1
#
_entry.id   AF-A0AAE3GVL6-F1
#
_cell.length_a   1.000
_cell.length_b   1.000
_cell.length_c   1.000
_cell.angle_alpha   90.00
_cell.angle_beta   90.00
_cell.angle_gamma   90.00
#
_symmetry.space_group_name_H-M   'P 1'
#
loop_
_entity.id
_entity.type
_entity.pdbx_description
1 polymer ?
#
loop_
_entity_poly.entity_id
_entity_poly.type
_entity_poly.pdbx_seq_one_letter_code
_entity_poly.pdbx_strand_id
1 'polypeptide(L)'
;MNNIDNYVRLYSYLVKYSSEDEAYIARCIELGIRAHGDTQEEAIAEIKEATRVHLLMLSEDGDEIPEPFFPTAEVAISMTGYAYALKFGYL
;
A
#
# COMPACT_ATOMS: atom_id res chain seq x y z
N MET A 1 -8.93 -16.26 -12.54
CA MET A 1 -7.51 -15.88 -12.47
C MET A 1 -7.44 -14.61 -11.65
N ASN A 2 -7.00 -14.70 -10.39
CA ASN A 2 -6.80 -13.50 -9.57
C ASN A 2 -5.70 -12.69 -10.23
N ASN A 3 -6.02 -11.51 -10.74
CA ASN A 3 -5.01 -10.61 -11.28
C ASN A 3 -4.33 -9.95 -10.08
N ILE A 4 -3.31 -10.60 -9.54
CA ILE A 4 -2.53 -10.15 -8.37
C ILE A 4 -2.06 -8.71 -8.56
N ASP A 5 -1.71 -8.32 -9.79
CA ASP A 5 -1.30 -6.94 -10.11
C ASP A 5 -2.41 -5.92 -9.84
N ASN A 6 -3.68 -6.32 -9.94
CA ASN A 6 -4.81 -5.47 -9.58
C ASN A 6 -4.87 -5.23 -8.06
N TYR A 7 -4.66 -6.28 -7.25
CA TYR A 7 -4.59 -6.14 -5.79
C TYR A 7 -3.42 -5.26 -5.36
N VAL A 8 -2.23 -5.48 -5.93
CA VAL A 8 -1.04 -4.66 -5.67
C VAL A 8 -1.30 -3.17 -5.97
N ARG A 9 -2.12 -2.86 -6.98
CA ARG A 9 -2.51 -1.49 -7.33
C ARG A 9 -3.56 -0.87 -6.41
N LEU A 10 -4.51 -1.68 -5.93
CA LEU A 10 -5.65 -1.21 -5.14
C LEU A 10 -5.36 -1.19 -3.63
N TYR A 11 -4.38 -1.95 -3.16
CA TYR A 11 -3.96 -1.93 -1.77
C TYR A 11 -3.41 -0.58 -1.35
N SER A 12 -3.55 -0.32 -0.05
CA SER A 12 -3.20 0.95 0.57
C SER A 12 -1.77 0.88 1.08
N TYR A 13 -0.95 1.85 0.67
CA TYR A 13 0.44 1.97 1.12
C TYR A 13 0.65 3.24 1.91
N LEU A 14 1.24 3.11 3.10
CA LEU A 14 1.69 4.23 3.91
C LEU A 14 3.22 4.25 3.91
N VAL A 15 3.80 5.41 3.66
CA VAL A 15 5.25 5.63 3.78
C VAL A 15 5.52 6.68 4.83
N LYS A 16 6.50 6.42 5.69
CA LYS A 16 7.01 7.39 6.66
C LYS A 16 8.53 7.33 6.70
N TYR A 17 9.18 8.44 7.01
CA TYR A 17 10.58 8.40 7.39
C TYR A 17 10.71 7.91 8.84
N SER A 18 11.64 7.01 9.10
CA SER A 18 12.02 6.54 10.43
C SER A 18 13.38 7.12 10.79
N SER A 19 13.41 8.04 11.75
CA SER A 19 14.67 8.58 12.28
C SER A 19 15.48 7.55 13.08
N GLU A 20 14.83 6.47 13.55
CA GLU A 20 15.51 5.38 14.26
C GLU A 20 16.26 4.46 13.28
N ASP A 21 15.64 4.18 12.14
CA ASP A 21 16.22 3.31 11.09
C ASP A 21 17.00 4.10 10.03
N GLU A 22 17.00 5.44 10.13
CA GLU A 22 17.51 6.39 9.13
C GLU A 22 16.99 6.15 7.70
N ALA A 23 15.81 5.53 7.56
CA ALA A 23 15.26 5.05 6.29
C ALA A 23 13.77 5.38 6.11
N TYR A 24 13.28 5.32 4.87
CA TYR A 24 11.85 5.31 4.59
C TYR A 24 11.27 3.92 4.82
N ILE A 25 10.18 3.87 5.58
CA ILE A 25 9.46 2.64 5.89
C ILE A 25 8.10 2.70 5.21
N ALA A 26 7.89 1.81 4.25
CA ALA A 26 6.62 1.61 3.60
C ALA A 26 5.87 0.41 4.21
N ARG A 27 4.55 0.51 4.27
CA ARG A 27 3.66 -0.53 4.83
C ARG A 27 2.46 -0.73 3.91
N CYS A 28 2.14 -1.99 3.59
CA CYS A 28 0.84 -2.36 3.04
C CYS A 28 -0.13 -2.54 4.22
N ILE A 29 -1.26 -1.81 4.22
CA ILE A 29 -2.17 -1.82 5.38
C ILE A 29 -2.93 -3.13 5.46
N GLU A 30 -3.43 -3.63 4.32
CA GLU A 30 -4.25 -4.84 4.21
C GLU A 30 -3.48 -6.09 4.66
N LEU A 31 -2.20 -6.19 4.31
CA LEU A 31 -1.34 -7.34 4.64
C LEU A 31 -0.51 -7.15 5.91
N GLY A 32 -0.42 -5.92 6.44
CA GLY A 32 0.40 -5.60 7.61
C GLY A 32 1.93 -5.73 7.41
N ILE A 33 2.40 -6.02 6.19
CA ILE A 33 3.81 -6.15 5.86
C ILE A 33 4.49 -4.79 5.67
N ARG A 34 5.82 -4.78 5.76
CA ARG A 34 6.65 -3.57 5.68
C ARG A 34 7.89 -3.81 4.82
N ALA A 35 8.38 -2.74 4.20
CA ALA A 35 9.62 -2.69 3.46
C ALA A 35 10.34 -1.36 3.70
N HIS A 36 11.65 -1.36 3.53
CA HIS A 36 12.52 -0.22 3.79
C HIS A 36 13.06 0.29 2.45
N GLY A 37 13.50 1.55 2.42
CA GLY A 37 14.27 2.12 1.31
C GLY A 37 14.97 3.40 1.74
N ASP A 38 16.05 3.76 1.05
CA ASP A 38 16.80 5.00 1.31
C ASP A 38 16.02 6.22 0.80
N THR A 39 15.09 5.99 -0.13
CA THR A 39 14.15 6.98 -0.66
C THR A 39 12.70 6.53 -0.50
N GLN A 40 11.77 7.48 -0.58
CA GLN A 40 10.34 7.17 -0.55
C GLN A 40 9.95 6.27 -1.74
N GLU A 41 10.51 6.53 -2.93
CA GLU A 41 10.25 5.77 -4.15
C GLU A 41 10.74 4.33 -4.03
N GLU A 42 11.93 4.13 -3.47
CA GLU A 42 12.51 2.81 -3.22
C GLU A 42 11.67 2.02 -2.22
N ALA A 43 11.31 2.62 -1.08
CA ALA A 43 10.46 1.96 -0.10
C ALA A 43 9.10 1.54 -0.70
N ILE A 44 8.53 2.36 -1.60
CA ILE A 44 7.30 2.05 -2.33
C ILE A 44 7.51 0.90 -3.33
N ALA A 45 8.62 0.88 -4.05
CA ALA A 45 8.92 -0.20 -4.98
C ALA A 45 9.07 -1.54 -4.24
N GLU A 46 9.84 -1.54 -3.16
CA GLU A 46 10.10 -2.71 -2.33
C GLU A 46 8.82 -3.25 -1.69
N ILE A 47 7.97 -2.38 -1.12
CA ILE A 47 6.71 -2.86 -0.50
C ILE A 47 5.74 -3.45 -1.53
N LYS A 48 5.71 -2.91 -2.76
CA LYS A 48 4.85 -3.44 -3.83
C LYS A 48 5.32 -4.81 -4.29
N GLU A 49 6.63 -5.00 -4.39
CA GLU A 49 7.19 -6.31 -4.71
C GLU A 49 6.94 -7.32 -3.58
N ALA A 50 7.17 -6.93 -2.32
CA ALA A 50 6.85 -7.75 -1.16
C ALA A 50 5.36 -8.12 -1.11
N THR A 51 4.47 -7.18 -1.44
CA THR A 51 3.02 -7.42 -1.54
C THR A 51 2.71 -8.44 -2.62
N ARG A 52 3.28 -8.28 -3.82
CA ARG A 52 3.09 -9.22 -4.93
C ARG A 52 3.52 -10.64 -4.57
N VAL A 53 4.70 -10.78 -3.95
CA VAL A 53 5.22 -12.07 -3.48
C VAL A 53 4.32 -12.67 -2.40
N HIS A 54 3.85 -11.87 -1.44
CA HIS A 54 2.96 -12.36 -0.40
C HIS A 54 1.62 -12.86 -0.95
N LEU A 55 1.03 -12.13 -1.90
CA LEU A 55 -0.21 -12.53 -2.56
C LEU A 55 -0.05 -13.79 -3.41
N LEU A 56 1.12 -13.99 -4.02
CA LEU A 56 1.44 -15.24 -4.72
C LEU A 56 1.48 -16.42 -3.75
N MET A 57 2.14 -16.28 -2.60
CA MET A 57 2.19 -17.33 -1.58
C MET A 57 0.78 -17.70 -1.09
N LEU A 58 -0.04 -16.71 -0.72
CA LEU A 58 -1.44 -16.96 -0.32
C LEU A 58 -2.23 -17.69 -1.42
N SER A 59 -2.05 -17.27 -2.69
CA SER A 59 -2.72 -17.92 -3.82
C SER A 59 -2.23 -19.35 -4.06
N GLU A 60 -0.96 -19.65 -3.81
CA GLU A 60 -0.37 -20.99 -3.97
C GLU A 60 -0.80 -21.93 -2.84
N ASP A 61 -0.87 -21.42 -1.61
CA ASP A 61 -1.29 -22.16 -0.42
C ASP A 61 -2.83 -22.35 -0.37
N GLY A 62 -3.58 -21.64 -1.21
CA GLY A 62 -5.04 -21.67 -1.26
C GLY A 62 -5.69 -20.87 -0.13
N ASP A 63 -4.93 -19.96 0.49
CA ASP A 63 -5.38 -19.05 1.53
C ASP A 63 -6.22 -17.90 0.96
N GLU A 64 -7.02 -17.29 1.83
CA GLU A 64 -7.84 -16.13 1.48
C GLU A 64 -6.95 -14.90 1.22
N ILE A 65 -7.17 -14.24 0.09
CA ILE A 65 -6.54 -12.97 -0.23
C ILE A 65 -7.38 -11.84 0.39
N PRO A 66 -6.82 -10.98 1.26
CA PRO A 66 -7.56 -9.87 1.84
C PRO A 66 -8.10 -8.89 0.78
N GLU A 67 -9.33 -8.44 0.94
CA GLU A 67 -9.90 -7.43 0.03
C GLU A 67 -9.26 -6.04 0.26
N PRO A 68 -9.02 -5.24 -0.79
CA PRO A 68 -8.57 -3.85 -0.63
C PRO A 68 -9.57 -3.02 0.17
N PHE A 69 -9.10 -2.13 1.05
CA PHE A 69 -10.00 -1.22 1.77
C PHE A 69 -10.74 -0.26 0.83
N PHE A 70 -10.09 0.08 -0.29
CA PHE A 70 -10.64 0.95 -1.33
C PHE A 70 -10.64 0.20 -2.67
N PRO A 71 -11.66 -0.63 -2.93
CA PRO A 71 -11.69 -1.53 -4.10
C PRO A 71 -11.83 -0.79 -5.44
N THR A 72 -12.08 0.53 -5.42
CA THR A 72 -12.18 1.38 -6.60
C THR A 72 -11.28 2.60 -6.47
N ALA A 73 -10.51 2.88 -7.54
CA ALA A 73 -9.64 4.04 -7.63
C ALA A 73 -10.40 5.38 -7.46
N GLU A 74 -11.69 5.42 -7.82
CA GLU A 74 -12.56 6.58 -7.64
C GLU A 74 -12.70 7.00 -6.18
N VAL A 75 -12.80 6.03 -5.25
CA VAL A 75 -12.94 6.31 -3.82
C VAL A 75 -11.63 6.83 -3.23
N ALA A 76 -10.48 6.29 -3.67
CA ALA A 76 -9.16 6.76 -3.26
C ALA A 76 -8.91 8.23 -3.69
N ILE A 77 -9.29 8.60 -4.91
CA ILE A 77 -9.14 9.98 -5.41
C ILE A 77 -10.05 10.94 -4.62
N SER A 78 -11.29 10.55 -4.34
CA SER A 78 -12.23 11.29 -3.49
C SER A 78 -11.65 11.57 -2.10
N MET A 79 -11.10 10.55 -1.44
CA MET A 79 -10.49 10.68 -0.12
C MET A 79 -9.20 11.49 -0.12
N THR A 80 -8.40 11.41 -1.20
CA THR A 80 -7.21 12.26 -1.36
C THR A 80 -7.60 13.73 -1.50
N GLY A 81 -8.66 14.01 -2.25
CA GLY A 81 -9.26 15.35 -2.36
C GLY A 81 -9.81 15.86 -1.02
N TYR A 82 -10.48 15.01 -0.25
CA TYR A 82 -10.99 15.35 1.08
C TYR A 82 -9.88 15.57 2.12
N ALA A 83 -8.84 14.73 2.09
CA ALA A 83 -7.67 14.89 2.95
C ALA A 83 -6.89 16.18 2.62
N TYR A 84 -6.80 16.55 1.34
CA TYR A 84 -6.29 17.87 0.94
C TYR A 84 -7.22 19.00 1.43
N ALA A 85 -8.53 18.89 1.24
CA ALA A 85 -9.48 19.91 1.69
C ALA A 85 -9.42 20.14 3.21
N LEU A 86 -9.32 19.08 4.02
CA LEU A 86 -9.17 19.18 5.47
C LEU A 86 -7.79 19.69 5.89
N LYS A 87 -6.71 19.25 5.23
CA LYS A 87 -5.34 19.69 5.53
C LYS A 87 -5.11 21.16 5.19
N PHE A 88 -5.88 21.72 4.25
CA PHE A 88 -5.76 23.11 3.80
C PHE A 88 -6.99 23.98 4.14
N GLY A 89 -7.94 23.48 4.93
CA GLY A 89 -9.04 24.28 5.49
C GLY A 89 -10.07 24.78 4.47
N TYR A 90 -10.40 23.97 3.45
CA TYR A 90 -11.38 24.32 2.41
C TYR A 90 -12.82 23.83 2.72
N LEU A 91 -13.09 23.36 3.95
CA LEU A 91 -14.40 22.93 4.44
C LEU A 91 -14.76 23.62 5.77
#